data_AF-A0AAW9NUL8-F1
#
_entry.id   AF-A0AAW9NUL8-F1
#
_cell.length_a   1.000
_cell.length_b   1.000
_cell.length_c   1.000
_cell.angle_alpha   90.00
_cell.angle_beta   90.00
_cell.angle_gamma   90.00
#
_symmetry.space_group_name_H-M   'P 1'
#
loop_
_entity.id
_entity.type
_entity.pdbx_description
1 polymer ?
#
loop_
_entity_poly.entity_id
_entity_poly.type
_entity_poly.pdbx_seq_one_letter_code
_entity_poly.pdbx_strand_id
1 'polypeptide(L)'
;MNKAEVLKNRQYRGQIMRMVALFQPAPVTIKQLRLSLQEYGLTYGADIAQYIHYLADDSDKKNPPYIRVEEGFLKEIADDDKIYITKTGIKLMEGSITDPDVLV
;
A
#
# COMPACT_ATOMS: atom_id res chain seq x y z
N MET A 1 -14.89 -8.72 12.97
CA MET A 1 -13.51 -9.06 12.55
C MET A 1 -12.73 -9.48 13.77
N ASN A 2 -12.04 -10.62 13.74
CA ASN A 2 -11.25 -11.08 14.87
C ASN A 2 -9.94 -10.25 14.99
N LYS A 3 -9.28 -10.26 16.15
CA LYS A 3 -8.04 -9.48 16.38
C LYS A 3 -6.89 -9.87 15.44
N ALA A 4 -6.80 -11.15 15.07
CA ALA A 4 -5.76 -11.64 14.15
C ALA A 4 -5.99 -11.12 12.72
N GLU A 5 -7.23 -11.02 12.26
CA GLU A 5 -7.59 -10.42 10.97
C GLU A 5 -7.23 -8.93 10.92
N VAL A 6 -7.53 -8.18 11.99
CA VAL A 6 -7.13 -6.76 12.11
C VAL A 6 -5.62 -6.62 12.00
N LEU A 7 -4.86 -7.40 12.78
CA LEU A 7 -3.40 -7.36 12.76
C LEU A 7 -2.85 -7.72 11.36
N LYS A 8 -3.43 -8.74 10.73
CA LYS A 8 -3.05 -9.18 9.39
C LYS A 8 -3.28 -8.08 8.34
N ASN A 9 -4.42 -7.38 8.40
CA ASN A 9 -4.71 -6.27 7.48
C ASN A 9 -3.71 -5.12 7.65
N ARG A 10 -3.34 -4.79 8.90
CA ARG A 10 -2.32 -3.76 9.19
C ARG A 10 -0.94 -4.16 8.66
N GLN A 11 -0.57 -5.43 8.78
CA GLN A 11 0.66 -5.99 8.21
C GLN A 11 0.66 -5.93 6.68
N TYR A 12 -0.44 -6.29 6.02
CA TYR A 12 -0.52 -6.21 4.55
C TYR A 12 -0.32 -4.79 4.03
N ARG A 13 -0.94 -3.80 4.68
CA ARG A 13 -0.75 -2.39 4.34
C ARG A 13 0.71 -1.97 4.42
N GLY A 14 1.39 -2.30 5.53
CA GLY A 14 2.80 -1.99 5.70
C GLY A 14 3.71 -2.71 4.70
N GLN A 15 3.43 -3.98 4.40
CA GLN A 15 4.19 -4.74 3.40
C GLN A 15 4.01 -4.19 1.98
N ILE A 16 2.81 -3.79 1.60
CA ILE A 16 2.58 -3.09 0.33
C ILE A 16 3.41 -1.81 0.27
N MET A 17 3.39 -1.00 1.33
CA MET A 17 4.20 0.22 1.39
C MET A 17 5.70 -0.07 1.24
N ARG A 18 6.23 -1.07 1.97
CA ARG A 18 7.63 -1.49 1.87
C ARG A 18 7.99 -1.93 0.44
N MET A 19 7.13 -2.72 -0.21
CA MET A 19 7.38 -3.18 -1.57
C MET A 19 7.37 -2.03 -2.58
N VAL A 20 6.41 -1.12 -2.49
CA VAL A 20 6.35 0.06 -3.38
C VAL A 20 7.58 0.96 -3.18
N ALA A 21 8.06 1.10 -1.93
CA ALA A 21 9.25 1.88 -1.60
C ALA A 21 10.54 1.39 -2.27
N LEU A 22 10.67 0.08 -2.49
CA LEU A 22 11.87 -0.51 -3.11
C LEU A 22 12.12 0.00 -4.53
N PHE A 23 11.07 0.46 -5.22
CA PHE A 23 11.13 0.94 -6.60
C PHE A 23 11.30 2.46 -6.69
N GLN A 24 11.30 3.19 -5.57
CA GLN A 24 11.43 4.65 -5.58
C GLN A 24 12.74 5.09 -6.28
N PRO A 25 12.72 6.14 -7.13
CA PRO A 25 11.59 7.03 -7.44
C PRO A 25 10.67 6.56 -8.58
N ALA A 26 10.90 5.38 -9.15
CA ALA A 26 10.09 4.86 -10.23
C ALA A 26 8.74 4.33 -9.71
N PRO A 27 7.66 4.43 -10.50
CA PRO A 27 6.42 3.74 -10.19
C PRO A 27 6.59 2.23 -10.39
N VAL A 28 5.80 1.46 -9.65
CA VAL A 28 5.66 0.00 -9.79
C VAL A 28 4.26 -0.33 -10.30
N THR A 29 4.14 -1.32 -11.18
CA THR A 29 2.81 -1.77 -11.61
C THR A 29 2.15 -2.65 -10.55
N ILE A 30 0.82 -2.71 -10.52
CA ILE A 30 0.09 -3.63 -9.64
C ILE A 30 0.51 -5.08 -9.86
N LYS A 31 0.75 -5.48 -11.12
CA LYS A 31 1.29 -6.80 -11.46
C LYS A 31 2.64 -7.06 -10.81
N GLN A 32 3.58 -6.10 -10.91
CA GLN A 32 4.89 -6.22 -10.27
C GLN A 32 4.76 -6.32 -8.75
N LEU A 33 3.92 -5.49 -8.13
CA LEU A 33 3.63 -5.55 -6.70
C LEU A 33 3.09 -6.93 -6.29
N ARG A 34 2.11 -7.48 -7.03
CA ARG A 34 1.55 -8.82 -6.76
C ARG A 34 2.62 -9.91 -6.80
N LEU A 35 3.47 -9.89 -7.83
CA LEU A 35 4.56 -10.86 -7.97
C LEU A 35 5.55 -10.74 -6.80
N SER A 36 5.96 -9.53 -6.43
CA SER A 36 6.84 -9.32 -5.28
C SER A 36 6.21 -9.83 -3.97
N LEU A 37 4.94 -9.51 -3.71
CA LEU A 37 4.25 -9.99 -2.50
C LEU A 37 4.20 -11.54 -2.44
N GLN A 38 3.98 -12.20 -3.59
CA GLN A 38 4.00 -13.66 -3.67
C GLN A 38 5.39 -14.24 -3.35
N GLU A 39 6.47 -13.63 -3.86
CA GLU A 39 7.85 -14.03 -3.58
C GLU A 39 8.18 -13.94 -2.08
N TYR A 40 7.65 -12.94 -1.38
CA TYR A 40 7.80 -12.79 0.08
C TYR A 40 6.83 -13.66 0.91
N GLY A 41 6.15 -14.63 0.29
CA GLY A 41 5.26 -15.56 0.98
C GLY A 41 3.90 -14.99 1.37
N LEU A 42 3.53 -13.82 0.86
CA LEU A 42 2.20 -13.22 1.01
C LEU A 42 1.29 -13.77 -0.10
N THR A 43 1.05 -15.08 -0.08
CA THR A 43 0.37 -15.85 -1.13
C THR A 43 -1.14 -15.98 -0.96
N TYR A 44 -1.71 -15.50 0.16
CA TYR A 44 -3.15 -15.60 0.37
C TYR A 44 -3.89 -14.64 -0.58
N GLY A 45 -4.97 -15.16 -1.18
CA GLY A 45 -5.91 -14.45 -2.06
C GLY A 45 -6.69 -13.32 -1.40
N ALA A 46 -6.01 -12.50 -0.60
CA ALA A 46 -6.48 -11.21 -0.20
C ALA A 46 -6.52 -10.36 -1.46
N ASP A 47 -7.72 -9.88 -1.78
CA ASP A 47 -7.89 -8.80 -2.71
C ASP A 47 -7.03 -7.62 -2.21
N ILE A 48 -5.86 -7.44 -2.83
CA ILE A 48 -4.95 -6.35 -2.48
C ILE A 48 -5.59 -5.00 -2.79
N ALA A 49 -6.65 -4.97 -3.61
CA ALA A 49 -7.32 -3.75 -3.99
C ALA A 49 -7.80 -2.98 -2.77
N GLN A 50 -8.40 -3.64 -1.78
CA GLN A 50 -8.85 -2.97 -0.57
C GLN A 50 -7.72 -2.24 0.18
N TYR A 51 -6.51 -2.82 0.19
CA TYR A 51 -5.37 -2.23 0.88
C TYR A 51 -4.77 -1.09 0.06
N ILE A 52 -4.74 -1.23 -1.25
CA ILE A 52 -4.27 -0.18 -2.15
C ILE A 52 -5.23 1.01 -2.09
N HIS A 53 -6.55 0.77 -2.16
CA HIS A 53 -7.55 1.82 -1.97
C HIS A 53 -7.38 2.53 -0.63
N TYR A 54 -7.19 1.78 0.46
CA TYR A 54 -6.96 2.38 1.78
C TYR A 54 -5.70 3.27 1.79
N LEU A 55 -4.58 2.78 1.26
CA LEU A 55 -3.31 3.49 1.25
C LEU A 55 -3.30 4.68 0.28
N ALA A 56 -4.12 4.63 -0.77
CA ALA A 56 -4.27 5.67 -1.78
C ALA A 56 -5.39 6.68 -1.47
N ASP A 57 -6.19 6.43 -0.43
CA ASP A 57 -7.31 7.29 -0.07
C ASP A 57 -6.83 8.68 0.33
N ASP A 58 -7.33 9.69 -0.38
CA ASP A 58 -7.05 11.10 -0.13
C ASP A 58 -8.25 11.84 0.49
N SER A 59 -9.30 11.10 0.85
CA SER A 59 -10.51 11.67 1.47
C SER A 59 -10.23 12.33 2.81
N ASP A 60 -9.25 11.81 3.57
CA ASP A 60 -8.78 12.43 4.81
C ASP A 60 -7.70 13.50 4.52
N LYS A 61 -8.13 14.75 4.44
CA LYS A 61 -7.23 15.90 4.22
C LYS A 61 -6.19 16.10 5.31
N LYS A 62 -6.35 15.50 6.50
CA LYS A 62 -5.36 15.58 7.58
C LYS A 62 -4.25 14.55 7.40
N ASN A 63 -4.58 13.41 6.81
CA ASN A 63 -3.66 12.29 6.57
C ASN A 63 -3.54 12.07 5.05
N PRO A 64 -2.65 12.80 4.37
CA PRO A 64 -2.44 12.61 2.93
C PRO A 64 -2.06 11.15 2.62
N PRO A 65 -2.42 10.65 1.43
CA PRO A 65 -2.29 9.25 1.09
C PRO A 65 -0.85 8.77 1.17
N TYR A 66 -0.65 7.49 1.53
CA TYR A 66 0.67 6.89 1.67
C TYR A 66 1.24 6.38 0.33
N ILE A 67 0.36 5.99 -0.59
CA ILE A 67 0.71 5.69 -1.98
C ILE A 67 -0.17 6.53 -2.92
N ARG A 68 0.22 6.66 -4.18
CA ARG A 68 -0.59 7.30 -5.23
C ARG A 68 -0.55 6.47 -6.49
N VAL A 69 -1.60 6.61 -7.29
CA VAL A 69 -1.69 6.02 -8.63
C VAL A 69 -1.38 7.10 -9.64
N GLU A 70 -0.61 6.75 -10.67
CA GLU A 70 -0.14 7.69 -11.70
C GLU A 70 -1.29 8.42 -12.40
N GLU A 71 -2.38 7.72 -12.71
CA GLU A 71 -3.55 8.29 -13.41
C GLU A 71 -4.63 8.87 -12.47
N GLY A 72 -4.39 8.91 -11.15
CA GLY A 72 -5.31 9.50 -10.17
C GLY A 72 -6.19 8.50 -9.44
N PHE A 73 -7.52 8.65 -9.49
CA PHE A 73 -8.43 7.89 -8.63
C PHE A 73 -8.65 6.45 -9.14
N LEU A 74 -8.32 5.45 -8.30
CA LEU A 74 -8.64 4.05 -8.56
C LEU A 74 -10.14 3.82 -8.42
N LYS A 75 -10.84 3.62 -9.54
CA LYS A 75 -12.19 3.03 -9.53
C LYS A 75 -12.14 1.51 -9.53
N GLU A 76 -11.26 0.96 -10.35
CA GLU A 76 -10.93 -0.46 -10.45
C GLU A 76 -9.41 -0.59 -10.51
N ILE A 77 -8.85 -1.68 -9.96
CA ILE A 77 -7.40 -1.90 -9.94
C ILE A 77 -7.04 -2.86 -11.07
N ALA A 78 -6.37 -2.33 -12.09
CA ALA A 78 -5.82 -3.08 -13.21
C ALA A 78 -4.34 -3.46 -12.97
N ASP A 79 -3.88 -4.50 -13.65
CA ASP A 79 -2.52 -5.04 -13.47
C ASP A 79 -1.42 -4.09 -13.96
N ASP A 80 -1.75 -3.26 -14.95
CA ASP A 80 -0.89 -2.25 -15.58
C ASP A 80 -0.94 -0.88 -14.87
N ASP A 81 -1.89 -0.68 -13.95
CA ASP A 81 -1.92 0.52 -13.12
C ASP A 81 -0.60 0.69 -12.39
N LYS A 82 -0.12 1.92 -12.38
CA LYS A 82 1.15 2.29 -11.77
C LYS A 82 0.93 3.02 -10.48
N ILE A 83 1.63 2.60 -9.44
CA ILE A 83 1.61 3.22 -8.12
C ILE A 83 3.01 3.62 -7.69
N TYR A 84 3.08 4.66 -6.85
CA TYR A 84 4.32 5.14 -6.26
C TYR A 84 4.08 5.55 -4.81
N ILE A 85 5.14 5.48 -4.01
CA ILE A 85 5.06 5.90 -2.61
C ILE A 85 5.10 7.43 -2.50
N THR A 86 4.30 7.99 -1.60
CA THR A 86 4.28 9.43 -1.36
C THR A 86 5.34 9.84 -0.33
N LYS A 87 5.59 11.15 -0.22
CA LYS A 87 6.39 11.72 0.88
C LYS A 87 5.83 11.32 2.25
N THR A 88 4.51 11.23 2.38
CA THR A 88 3.85 10.82 3.63
C THR A 88 4.09 9.35 3.92
N GLY A 89 3.99 8.50 2.89
CA GLY A 89 4.31 7.08 3.00
C GLY A 89 5.75 6.87 3.47
N ILE A 90 6.70 7.63 2.92
CA ILE A 90 8.11 7.61 3.36
C ILE A 90 8.26 8.00 4.82
N LYS A 91 7.65 9.12 5.24
CA LYS A 91 7.68 9.54 6.64
C LYS A 91 7.13 8.47 7.59
N LEU A 92 6.07 7.77 7.19
CA LEU A 92 5.49 6.70 8.00
C LEU A 92 6.46 5.51 8.11
N MET A 93 7.10 5.11 7.01
CA MET A 93 8.07 4.01 7.04
C MET A 93 9.34 4.33 7.82
N GLU A 94 9.78 5.59 7.79
CA GLU A 94 10.92 6.07 8.57
C GLU A 94 10.59 6.30 10.06
N GLY A 95 9.32 6.12 10.45
CA GLY A 95 8.86 6.36 11.82
C GLY A 95 8.80 7.84 12.22
N SER A 96 8.88 8.75 11.25
CA SER A 96 8.70 10.19 11.48
C SER A 96 7.25 10.56 11.80
N ILE A 97 6.31 9.72 11.37
CA ILE A 97 4.89 9.74 11.76
C ILE A 97 4.45 8.31 12.07
N THR A 98 3.33 8.16 12.78
CA THR A 98 2.77 6.85 13.15
C THR A 98 1.32 6.74 12.72
N ASP A 99 0.93 5.56 12.25
CA ASP A 99 -0.46 5.21 11.95
C ASP A 99 -0.80 3.89 12.65
N PRO A 100 -1.77 3.85 13.59
CA PRO A 100 -2.13 2.62 14.28
C PRO A 100 -2.74 1.55 13.37
N ASP A 101 -3.18 1.92 12.16
CA ASP A 101 -3.82 1.06 11.17
C ASP A 101 -2.87 0.61 10.05
N VAL A 102 -1.59 0.96 10.15
CA VAL A 102 -0.52 0.44 9.28
C VAL A 102 0.63 -0.06 10.15
N LEU A 103 0.95 -1.34 10.03
CA LEU A 103 2.12 -1.90 10.70
C LEU A 103 3.27 -1.94 9.70
N VAL A 104 4.11 -0.91 9.69
CA VAL A 104 5.29 -0.87 8.83
C VAL A 104 6.36 -1.80 9.36
#